data_AF-M4FE80-F1
#
_entry.id   AF-M4FE80-F1
#
_cell.length_a   1.000
_cell.length_b   1.000
_cell.length_c   1.000
_cell.angle_alpha   90.00
_cell.angle_beta   90.00
_cell.angle_gamma   90.00
#
_symmetry.space_group_name_H-M   'P 1'
#
loop_
_entity.id
_entity.type
_entity.pdbx_description
1 polymer ?
#
loop_
_entity_poly.entity_id
_entity_poly.type
_entity_poly.pdbx_seq_one_letter_code
_entity_poly.pdbx_strand_id
1 'polypeptide(L)'
;MVLNPPYVPTPEYEVGMEGIASAWAGGENGRSVIDRMLPVVDRLLSERGWFYLVTLTSNYPSEICLGMRKRGYASRIVVQRSTEEENLIILKFWRDKDEESVDKETSSESFMKQFSRSLSSFMEKQWR
;
A
#
# COMPACT_ATOMS: atom_id res chain seq x y z
N MET A 1 12.56 -6.42 1.80
CA MET A 1 11.44 -7.08 2.50
C MET A 1 10.21 -7.04 1.62
N VAL A 2 9.44 -8.13 1.58
CA VAL A 2 8.26 -8.28 0.72
C VAL A 2 7.13 -8.83 1.56
N LEU A 3 5.93 -8.24 1.44
CA LEU A 3 4.77 -8.63 2.22
C LEU A 3 3.53 -8.65 1.33
N ASN A 4 2.85 -9.79 1.40
CA ASN A 4 1.53 -10.02 0.84
C ASN A 4 0.57 -10.23 2.02
N PRO A 5 0.09 -9.15 2.65
CA PRO A 5 -0.66 -9.24 3.91
C PRO A 5 -2.07 -9.80 3.67
N PRO A 6 -2.81 -10.13 4.73
CA PRO A 6 -4.25 -10.31 4.66
C PRO A 6 -4.88 -8.94 4.37
N TYR A 7 -5.21 -8.68 3.09
CA TYR A 7 -5.66 -7.38 2.59
C TYR A 7 -7.15 -7.34 2.25
N VAL A 8 -7.89 -8.44 2.45
CA VAL A 8 -9.33 -8.49 2.13
C VAL A 8 -10.11 -7.85 3.27
N PRO A 9 -11.00 -6.89 2.99
CA PRO A 9 -11.90 -6.35 4.00
C PRO A 9 -12.81 -7.43 4.58
N THR A 10 -12.77 -7.59 5.91
CA THR A 10 -13.58 -8.55 6.66
C THR A 10 -14.06 -7.90 7.96
N PRO A 11 -15.06 -8.46 8.64
CA PRO A 11 -15.31 -8.13 10.04
C PRO A 11 -14.04 -8.30 10.91
N GLU A 12 -13.87 -7.43 11.90
CA GLU A 12 -12.65 -7.42 12.73
C GLU A 12 -12.46 -8.71 13.53
N TYR A 13 -13.55 -9.39 13.91
CA TYR A 13 -13.47 -10.65 14.65
C TYR A 13 -12.86 -11.80 13.84
N GLU A 14 -12.77 -11.68 12.51
CA GLU A 14 -12.13 -12.68 11.66
C GLU A 14 -10.60 -12.53 11.62
N VAL A 15 -10.08 -11.37 12.04
CA VAL A 15 -8.65 -11.06 11.98
C VAL A 15 -7.89 -11.88 13.01
N GLY A 16 -6.90 -12.64 12.55
CA GLY A 16 -6.04 -13.45 13.42
C GLY A 16 -6.67 -14.76 13.91
N MET A 17 -7.82 -15.15 13.36
CA MET A 17 -8.33 -16.51 13.53
C MET A 17 -7.37 -17.52 12.91
N GLU A 18 -7.14 -18.63 13.60
CA GLU A 18 -6.26 -19.70 13.10
C GLU A 18 -6.81 -20.34 11.81
N GLY A 19 -5.89 -20.87 11.00
CA GLY A 19 -6.22 -21.55 9.75
C GLY A 19 -6.19 -20.65 8.52
N ILE A 20 -6.89 -21.07 7.48
CA ILE A 20 -6.75 -20.48 6.13
C ILE A 20 -7.25 -19.03 6.06
N ALA A 21 -8.19 -18.63 6.93
CA ALA A 21 -8.71 -17.27 6.99
C ALA A 21 -7.64 -16.21 7.26
N SER A 22 -6.61 -16.56 8.03
CA SER A 22 -5.46 -15.68 8.27
C SER A 22 -4.68 -15.31 7.00
N ALA A 23 -4.90 -15.98 5.86
CA ALA A 23 -4.29 -15.62 4.59
C ALA A 23 -4.94 -14.38 3.94
N TRP A 24 -6.20 -14.06 4.25
CA TRP A 24 -6.94 -12.97 3.60
C TRP A 24 -7.58 -11.97 4.56
N ALA A 25 -8.04 -12.41 5.74
CA ALA A 25 -8.84 -11.60 6.66
C ALA A 25 -8.06 -10.40 7.22
N GLY A 26 -8.28 -9.24 6.60
CA GLY A 26 -7.56 -8.00 6.90
C GLY A 26 -8.30 -7.06 7.83
N GLY A 27 -9.55 -7.36 8.20
CA GLY A 27 -10.36 -6.52 9.09
C GLY A 27 -10.95 -5.32 8.36
N GLU A 28 -11.19 -4.23 9.10
CA GLU A 28 -11.77 -3.02 8.52
C GLU A 28 -10.90 -2.49 7.37
N ASN A 29 -11.52 -2.31 6.19
CA ASN A 29 -10.85 -1.92 4.94
C ASN A 29 -9.70 -2.85 4.52
N GLY A 30 -9.57 -4.03 5.12
CA GLY A 30 -8.45 -4.95 4.90
C GLY A 30 -7.12 -4.43 5.46
N ARG A 31 -7.14 -3.55 6.48
CA ARG A 31 -5.94 -2.84 6.95
C ARG A 31 -5.50 -3.16 8.36
N SER A 32 -6.28 -3.84 9.18
CA SER A 32 -5.96 -4.09 10.60
C SER A 32 -4.62 -4.80 10.78
N VAL A 33 -4.25 -5.70 9.86
CA VAL A 33 -2.92 -6.35 9.86
C VAL A 33 -1.84 -5.43 9.28
N ILE A 34 -2.14 -4.74 8.18
CA ILE A 34 -1.22 -3.82 7.49
C ILE A 34 -0.77 -2.71 8.46
N ASP A 35 -1.71 -2.04 9.11
CA ASP A 35 -1.44 -0.86 9.94
C ASP A 35 -0.63 -1.21 11.19
N ARG A 36 -0.81 -2.43 11.73
CA ARG A 36 0.03 -2.95 12.84
C ARG A 36 1.46 -3.27 12.39
N MET A 37 1.65 -3.63 11.14
CA MET A 37 2.95 -3.99 10.58
C MET A 37 3.80 -2.78 10.19
N LEU A 38 3.22 -1.71 9.64
CA LEU A 38 3.99 -0.55 9.14
C LEU A 38 4.99 0.02 10.17
N PRO A 39 4.67 0.15 11.48
CA PRO A 39 5.64 0.55 12.50
C PRO A 39 6.79 -0.44 12.71
N VAL A 40 6.54 -1.74 12.50
CA VAL A 40 7.54 -2.81 12.66
C VAL A 40 8.53 -2.77 11.50
N VAL A 41 8.07 -2.45 10.29
CA VAL A 41 8.92 -2.28 9.11
C VAL A 41 10.08 -1.33 9.39
N ASP A 42 9.82 -0.27 10.14
CA ASP A 42 10.84 0.74 10.44
C ASP A 42 12.03 0.21 11.24
N ARG A 43 11.81 -0.81 12.08
CA ARG A 43 12.88 -1.46 12.85
C ARG A 43 13.63 -2.51 12.05
N LEU A 44 12.98 -3.08 11.04
CA LEU A 44 13.53 -4.19 10.25
C LEU A 44 14.27 -3.72 9.00
N LEU A 45 13.88 -2.58 8.43
CA LEU A 45 14.43 -2.12 7.16
C LEU A 45 15.74 -1.35 7.35
N SER A 46 16.82 -1.90 6.78
CA SER A 46 18.13 -1.21 6.70
C SER A 46 18.04 0.12 5.94
N GLU A 47 19.06 0.97 6.06
CA GLU A 47 19.12 2.26 5.36
C GLU A 47 18.92 2.18 3.84
N ARG A 48 19.40 1.10 3.21
CA ARG A 48 19.30 0.87 1.76
C ARG A 48 18.21 -0.14 1.40
N GLY A 49 17.42 -0.57 2.39
CA GLY A 49 16.41 -1.59 2.21
C GLY A 49 15.21 -1.08 1.44
N TRP A 50 14.57 -1.98 0.70
CA TRP A 50 13.28 -1.74 0.06
C TRP A 50 12.19 -2.59 0.70
N PHE A 51 11.02 -2.01 0.82
CA PHE A 51 9.82 -2.67 1.31
C PHE A 51 8.76 -2.69 0.21
N TYR A 52 8.27 -3.88 -0.13
CA TYR A 52 7.19 -4.07 -1.11
C TYR A 52 5.93 -4.58 -0.40
N LEU A 53 4.80 -3.97 -0.71
CA LEU A 53 3.50 -4.26 -0.11
C LEU A 53 2.45 -4.46 -1.20
N VAL A 54 1.72 -5.57 -1.14
CA VAL A 54 0.53 -5.80 -1.96
C VAL A 54 -0.68 -5.20 -1.27
N THR A 55 -1.53 -4.51 -2.03
CA THR A 55 -2.76 -3.86 -1.57
C THR A 55 -3.86 -3.97 -2.61
N LEU A 56 -5.11 -3.89 -2.18
CA LEU A 56 -6.28 -3.60 -2.98
C LEU A 56 -6.58 -2.09 -2.99
N THR A 57 -7.38 -1.64 -3.96
CA THR A 57 -7.94 -0.27 -3.93
C THR A 57 -8.71 0.02 -2.64
N SER A 58 -9.41 -0.97 -2.08
CA SER A 58 -10.15 -0.86 -0.81
C SER A 58 -9.26 -0.67 0.42
N ASN A 59 -7.95 -0.92 0.32
CA ASN A 59 -7.01 -0.65 1.40
C ASN A 59 -6.52 0.80 1.44
N TYR A 60 -7.06 1.69 0.61
CA TYR A 60 -6.66 3.10 0.55
C TYR A 60 -5.14 3.31 0.47
N PRO A 61 -4.48 2.82 -0.62
CA PRO A 61 -3.02 2.85 -0.75
C PRO A 61 -2.42 4.26 -0.64
N SER A 62 -3.17 5.31 -0.98
CA SER A 62 -2.78 6.71 -0.77
C SER A 62 -2.54 7.04 0.71
N GLU A 63 -3.42 6.57 1.59
CA GLU A 63 -3.30 6.79 3.04
C GLU A 63 -2.14 6.01 3.63
N ILE A 64 -1.94 4.77 3.19
CA ILE A 64 -0.78 3.96 3.57
C ILE A 64 0.51 4.70 3.17
N CYS A 65 0.58 5.22 1.95
CA CYS A 65 1.72 6.00 1.48
C CYS A 65 1.94 7.27 2.31
N LEU A 66 0.86 7.99 2.66
CA LEU A 66 0.95 9.17 3.50
C LEU A 66 1.44 8.83 4.92
N GLY A 67 0.97 7.73 5.49
CA GLY A 67 1.40 7.23 6.80
C GLY A 67 2.88 6.84 6.80
N MET A 68 3.37 6.22 5.73
CA MET A 68 4.78 5.88 5.57
C MET A 68 5.66 7.11 5.33
N ARG A 69 5.20 8.10 4.55
CA ARG A 69 5.91 9.38 4.38
C ARG A 69 6.19 10.07 5.70
N LYS A 70 5.18 10.17 6.57
CA LYS A 70 5.35 10.73 7.94
C LYS A 70 6.42 10.01 8.80
N ARG A 71 6.89 8.84 8.35
CA ARG A 71 7.94 8.04 8.99
C ARG A 71 9.28 8.10 8.23
N GLY A 72 9.45 9.01 7.28
CA GLY A 72 10.67 9.18 6.48
C GLY A 72 10.80 8.21 5.30
N TYR A 73 9.68 7.75 4.75
CA TYR A 73 9.69 6.85 3.58
C TYR A 73 9.11 7.51 2.35
N ALA A 74 9.87 7.51 1.26
CA ALA A 74 9.33 7.71 -0.06
C ALA A 74 8.60 6.45 -0.56
N SER A 75 7.66 6.64 -1.48
CA SER A 75 6.78 5.59 -1.96
C SER A 75 6.48 5.73 -3.45
N ARG A 76 6.30 4.62 -4.17
CA ARG A 76 5.75 4.61 -5.53
C ARG A 76 4.96 3.35 -5.82
N ILE A 77 4.02 3.44 -6.75
CA ILE A 77 3.37 2.26 -7.35
C ILE A 77 4.35 1.65 -8.36
N VAL A 78 4.63 0.36 -8.23
CA VAL A 78 5.53 -0.37 -9.15
C VAL A 78 4.75 -1.17 -10.18
N VAL A 79 3.66 -1.79 -9.75
CA VAL A 79 2.76 -2.58 -10.60
C VAL A 79 1.34 -2.34 -10.14
N GLN A 80 0.43 -2.23 -11.10
CA GLN A 80 -1.00 -2.31 -10.87
C GLN A 80 -1.58 -3.31 -11.87
N ARG A 81 -2.46 -4.19 -11.40
CA ARG A 81 -3.17 -5.17 -12.22
C ARG A 81 -4.57 -5.32 -11.68
N SER A 82 -5.55 -5.25 -12.57
CA SER A 82 -6.92 -5.58 -12.22
C SER A 82 -7.34 -6.89 -12.88
N THR A 83 -8.16 -7.64 -12.17
CA THR A 83 -9.00 -8.73 -12.68
C THR A 83 -10.46 -8.28 -12.62
N GLU A 84 -11.41 -9.18 -12.89
CA GLU A 84 -12.84 -8.86 -12.74
C GLU A 84 -13.21 -8.64 -11.27
N GLU A 85 -12.52 -9.32 -10.36
CA GLU A 85 -12.83 -9.37 -8.94
C GLU A 85 -12.02 -8.36 -8.12
N GLU A 86 -10.77 -8.08 -8.52
CA GLU A 86 -9.84 -7.32 -7.68
C GLU A 86 -8.96 -6.34 -8.48
N ASN A 87 -8.56 -5.24 -7.83
CA ASN A 87 -7.54 -4.32 -8.35
C ASN A 87 -6.34 -4.33 -7.40
N LEU A 88 -5.30 -5.08 -7.77
CA LEU A 88 -4.08 -5.29 -7.00
C LEU A 88 -3.03 -4.23 -7.36
N ILE A 89 -2.46 -3.64 -6.32
CA ILE A 89 -1.48 -2.56 -6.38
C ILE A 89 -0.27 -2.96 -5.55
N ILE A 90 0.91 -2.96 -6.18
CA ILE A 90 2.19 -3.18 -5.50
C ILE A 90 2.83 -1.82 -5.21
N LEU A 91 2.92 -1.51 -3.92
CA LEU A 91 3.63 -0.34 -3.40
C LEU A 91 5.07 -0.71 -3.10
N LYS A 92 6.01 0.17 -3.48
CA LYS A 92 7.41 0.12 -3.05
C LYS A 92 7.71 1.32 -2.16
N PHE A 93 8.34 1.05 -1.03
CA PHE A 93 8.84 2.02 -0.07
C PHE A 93 10.36 1.94 0.07
N TRP A 94 10.99 3.08 0.32
CA TRP A 94 12.42 3.20 0.67
C TRP A 94 12.59 4.42 1.57
N ARG A 95 13.65 4.44 2.39
CA ARG A 95 13.96 5.60 3.23
C ARG A 95 14.35 6.78 2.35
N ASP A 96 13.72 7.92 2.59
CA ASP A 96 14.07 9.16 1.95
C ASP A 96 15.02 9.95 2.86
N LYS A 97 16.22 10.25 2.38
CA LYS A 97 17.27 10.87 3.22
C LYS A 97 17.15 12.40 3.27
N ASP A 98 16.23 12.97 2.51
CA ASP A 98 16.18 14.41 2.25
C ASP A 98 15.01 15.13 2.98
N GLU A 99 14.35 14.50 3.96
CA GLU A 99 13.16 15.06 4.62
C GLU A 99 13.46 15.99 5.81
N GLU A 100 14.50 16.83 5.69
CA GLU A 100 14.57 18.11 6.40
C GLU A 100 14.12 19.20 5.42
N SER A 101 12.83 19.56 5.50
CA SER A 101 12.12 20.59 4.72
C SER A 101 11.73 20.20 3.28
N VAL A 102 10.43 20.15 2.98
CA VAL A 102 9.73 20.64 1.75
C VAL A 102 8.27 20.13 1.75
N ASP A 103 7.39 20.97 1.20
CA ASP A 103 5.95 21.06 1.44
C ASP A 103 5.06 19.83 1.14
N LYS A 104 4.05 19.65 2.00
CA LYS A 104 3.14 18.49 2.06
C LYS A 104 2.21 18.32 0.84
N GLU A 105 2.04 19.33 -0.01
CA GLU A 105 1.00 19.35 -1.05
C GLU A 105 1.44 18.70 -2.37
N THR A 106 2.68 18.91 -2.79
CA THR A 106 3.19 18.51 -4.12
C THR A 106 3.27 16.99 -4.29
N SER A 107 3.57 16.25 -3.20
CA SER A 107 3.72 14.79 -3.24
C SER A 107 2.39 14.04 -3.27
N SER A 108 1.35 14.56 -2.61
CA SER A 108 -0.02 14.06 -2.71
C SER A 108 -0.58 14.24 -4.12
N GLU A 109 -0.34 15.40 -4.75
CA GLU A 109 -0.73 15.61 -6.14
C GLU A 109 0.02 14.69 -7.10
N SER A 110 1.33 14.51 -6.91
CA SER A 110 2.14 13.61 -7.75
C SER A 110 1.65 12.16 -7.66
N PHE A 111 1.35 11.69 -6.44
CA PHE A 111 0.75 10.38 -6.23
C PHE A 111 -0.63 10.27 -6.89
N MET A 112 -1.52 11.25 -6.69
CA MET A 112 -2.85 11.26 -7.31
C MET A 112 -2.78 11.33 -8.83
N LYS A 113 -1.83 12.07 -9.40
CA LYS A 113 -1.55 12.11 -10.84
C LYS A 113 -1.02 10.76 -11.33
N GLN A 114 -0.13 10.10 -10.59
CA GLN A 114 0.38 8.77 -10.96
C GLN A 114 -0.71 7.70 -10.87
N PHE A 115 -1.53 7.75 -9.81
CA PHE A 115 -2.68 6.86 -9.61
C PHE A 115 -3.75 7.10 -10.68
N SER A 116 -4.13 8.35 -10.94
CA SER A 116 -5.08 8.72 -12.00
C SER A 116 -4.58 8.31 -13.38
N ARG A 117 -3.32 8.59 -13.73
CA ARG A 117 -2.73 8.11 -15.00
C ARG A 117 -2.75 6.59 -15.12
N SER A 118 -2.50 5.88 -14.02
CA SER A 118 -2.57 4.42 -13.97
C SER A 118 -4.01 3.92 -14.17
N LEU A 119 -4.98 4.55 -13.51
CA LEU A 119 -6.42 4.27 -13.67
C LEU A 119 -6.92 4.56 -15.08
N SER A 120 -6.57 5.71 -15.66
CA SER A 120 -6.95 6.06 -17.03
C SER A 120 -6.36 5.09 -18.05
N SER A 121 -5.07 4.74 -17.90
CA SER A 121 -4.44 3.72 -18.74
C SER A 121 -5.08 2.33 -18.57
N PHE A 122 -5.57 2.02 -17.36
CA PHE A 122 -6.33 0.81 -17.09
C PHE A 122 -7.70 0.81 -17.81
N MET A 123 -8.46 1.91 -17.70
CA MET A 123 -9.76 2.05 -18.37
C MET A 123 -9.64 1.97 -19.89
N GLU A 124 -8.60 2.57 -20.48
CA GLU A 124 -8.33 2.49 -21.93
C GLU A 124 -8.01 1.07 -22.41
N LYS A 125 -7.38 0.24 -21.58
CA LYS A 125 -7.03 -1.16 -21.93
C LYS A 125 -8.22 -2.12 -21.83
N GLN A 126 -9.27 -1.76 -21.10
CA GLN A 126 -10.50 -2.57 -20.96
C GLN A 126 -11.53 -2.30 -22.07
N TRP A 127 -11.36 -1.23 -22.86
CA TRP A 127 -12.26 -0.86 -23.96
C TRP A 127 -11.71 -1.25 -25.36
N ARG A 128 -10.80 -2.22 -25.43
CA ARG A 128 -10.27 -2.75 -26.70
C ARG A 128 -10.49 -4.25 -26.81
#